data_AF-A0A2G5B6F0-F1
#
_entry.id   AF-A0A2G5B6F0-F1
#
_cell.length_a   1.000
_cell.length_b   1.000
_cell.length_c   1.000
_cell.angle_alpha   90.00
_cell.angle_beta   90.00
_cell.angle_gamma   90.00
#
_symmetry.space_group_name_H-M   'P 1'
#
loop_
_entity.id
_entity.type
_entity.pdbx_description
1 polymer ?
#
loop_
_entity_poly.entity_id
_entity_poly.type
_entity_poly.pdbx_seq_one_letter_code
_entity_poly.pdbx_strand_id
1 'polypeptide(L)'
;MCIAFWRLGKGHKDGYNLVLMFNRDEYFERPTQGFHIWKAHPHICAPLDLKPEIEEHRGSWIGVNQQGRLALLTNYREKIPHHDDKISRGALVRDFLLDNPRTPGGQLLNLNNSDSMVMEYAKKIFVERELYDGFNLVLFDLQPEHMTAVYVTNRGDDGKGGRGLLRVLNNDSVTGLSNSTIDDISWPKVRHGKVRVSEILNECIDKVNTDKQDKQTITGLMELMRDTSPFNQEILPQQVDDLKECIFVPRLSGNIKILANESYGTRSTNVLLLRESKLTIAECNYANGKVHCETNADTSIMQFNLSF
;
A
#
# COMPACT_ATOMS: atom_id res chain seq x y z
N MET A 1 3.13 -9.78 6.28
CA MET A 1 3.99 -9.11 5.28
C MET A 1 3.14 -8.41 4.25
N CYS A 2 2.95 -7.08 4.37
CA CYS A 2 2.12 -6.29 3.46
C CYS A 2 2.36 -6.60 1.98
N ILE A 3 1.31 -6.47 1.18
CA ILE A 3 1.37 -6.65 -0.26
C ILE A 3 0.47 -5.63 -0.96
N ALA A 4 0.98 -5.12 -2.08
CA ALA A 4 0.27 -4.19 -2.94
C ALA A 4 0.34 -4.65 -4.39
N PHE A 5 -0.73 -4.40 -5.14
CA PHE A 5 -0.74 -4.48 -6.59
C PHE A 5 -1.34 -3.22 -7.15
N TRP A 6 -0.88 -2.77 -8.31
CA TRP A 6 -1.49 -1.66 -9.01
C TRP A 6 -1.29 -1.71 -10.52
N ARG A 7 -2.16 -1.04 -11.24
CA ARG A 7 -1.98 -0.66 -12.65
C ARG A 7 -2.34 0.83 -12.76
N LEU A 8 -1.43 1.60 -13.35
CA LEU A 8 -1.58 3.03 -13.55
C LEU A 8 -1.43 3.32 -15.05
N GLY A 9 -2.33 4.10 -15.62
CA GLY A 9 -2.28 4.45 -17.03
C GLY A 9 -3.64 4.80 -17.59
N LYS A 10 -3.66 5.54 -18.70
CA LYS A 10 -4.91 5.92 -19.38
C LYS A 10 -5.24 4.96 -20.52
N GLY A 11 -6.50 4.97 -20.94
CA GLY A 11 -6.94 4.27 -22.15
C GLY A 11 -7.09 2.76 -21.99
N HIS A 12 -7.04 2.24 -20.77
CA HIS A 12 -7.37 0.84 -20.50
C HIS A 12 -8.84 0.56 -20.85
N LYS A 13 -9.13 -0.65 -21.33
CA LYS A 13 -10.46 -1.05 -21.80
C LYS A 13 -11.53 -1.07 -20.71
N ASP A 14 -11.13 -1.25 -19.46
CA ASP A 14 -11.99 -1.15 -18.29
C ASP A 14 -12.26 0.32 -17.87
N GLY A 15 -11.53 1.28 -18.45
CA GLY A 15 -11.68 2.71 -18.19
C GLY A 15 -11.15 3.18 -16.83
N TYR A 16 -10.39 2.35 -16.11
CA TYR A 16 -9.70 2.76 -14.89
C TYR A 16 -8.35 3.40 -15.22
N ASN A 17 -8.12 4.60 -14.68
CA ASN A 17 -6.82 5.27 -14.72
C ASN A 17 -5.86 4.72 -13.64
N LEU A 18 -6.42 4.28 -12.51
CA LEU A 18 -5.72 3.58 -11.45
C LEU A 18 -6.58 2.42 -10.96
N VAL A 19 -5.95 1.26 -10.82
CA VAL A 19 -6.43 0.17 -9.98
C VAL A 19 -5.32 -0.08 -8.97
N LEU A 20 -5.63 -0.07 -7.68
CA LEU A 20 -4.66 -0.33 -6.62
C LEU A 20 -5.30 -1.16 -5.52
N MET A 21 -4.57 -2.15 -5.00
CA MET A 21 -4.99 -2.93 -3.84
C MET A 21 -3.86 -3.05 -2.84
N PHE A 22 -4.19 -3.07 -1.56
CA PHE A 22 -3.21 -3.12 -0.48
C PHE A 22 -3.72 -3.92 0.72
N ASN A 23 -3.00 -4.98 1.08
CA ASN A 23 -3.13 -5.65 2.37
C ASN A 23 -2.09 -5.10 3.34
N ARG A 24 -2.55 -4.58 4.48
CA ARG A 24 -1.68 -4.28 5.60
C ARG A 24 -1.64 -5.48 6.52
N ASP A 25 -0.48 -6.10 6.59
CA ASP A 25 -0.22 -7.16 7.54
C ASP A 25 0.59 -6.61 8.71
N GLU A 26 0.04 -6.70 9.91
CA GLU A 26 0.62 -6.12 11.11
C GLU A 26 0.06 -6.80 12.36
N TYR A 27 0.70 -6.56 13.51
CA TYR A 27 0.21 -6.94 14.82
C TYR A 27 -1.20 -6.39 15.10
N PHE A 28 -2.11 -7.26 15.56
CA PHE A 28 -3.50 -6.94 15.92
C PHE A 28 -3.62 -6.00 17.13
N GLU A 29 -2.56 -5.91 17.92
CA GLU A 29 -2.41 -5.03 19.07
C GLU A 29 -2.01 -3.61 18.66
N ARG A 30 -1.54 -3.40 17.42
CA ARG A 30 -1.19 -2.07 16.91
C ARG A 30 -2.42 -1.34 16.37
N PRO A 31 -3.03 -0.40 17.13
CA PRO A 31 -4.31 0.18 16.75
C PRO A 31 -4.20 1.00 15.47
N THR A 32 -5.28 1.00 14.70
CA THR A 32 -5.37 1.72 13.41
C THR A 32 -6.75 2.30 13.23
N GLN A 33 -6.83 3.46 12.58
CA GLN A 33 -8.06 3.99 12.03
C GLN A 33 -8.11 3.70 10.53
N GLY A 34 -9.27 3.22 10.03
CA GLY A 34 -9.49 2.98 8.60
C GLY A 34 -9.49 4.25 7.77
N PHE A 35 -9.71 4.12 6.46
CA PHE A 35 -9.80 5.25 5.54
C PHE A 35 -10.84 6.28 6.03
N HIS A 36 -10.41 7.53 6.14
CA HIS A 36 -11.26 8.64 6.52
C HIS A 36 -10.62 9.95 6.04
N ILE A 37 -11.42 11.02 6.06
CA ILE A 37 -10.93 12.38 5.83
C ILE A 37 -10.28 12.90 7.11
N TRP A 38 -9.04 13.35 7.02
CA TRP A 38 -8.32 13.88 8.17
C TRP A 38 -8.93 15.21 8.63
N LYS A 39 -9.21 15.34 9.93
CA LYS A 39 -9.86 16.55 10.48
C LYS A 39 -9.00 17.80 10.30
N ALA A 40 -7.69 17.70 10.56
CA ALA A 40 -6.75 18.82 10.43
C ALA A 40 -6.41 19.14 8.96
N HIS A 41 -6.57 18.17 8.07
CA HIS A 41 -6.22 18.27 6.64
C HIS A 41 -7.36 17.68 5.79
N PRO A 42 -8.47 18.42 5.60
CA PRO A 42 -9.69 17.88 4.98
C PRO A 42 -9.53 17.52 3.48
N HIS A 43 -8.40 17.89 2.88
CA HIS A 43 -8.00 17.48 1.55
C HIS A 43 -7.30 16.11 1.51
N ILE A 44 -7.12 15.43 2.64
CA ILE A 44 -6.43 14.12 2.73
C ILE A 44 -7.42 13.04 3.11
N CYS A 45 -7.40 11.95 2.36
CA CYS A 45 -8.09 10.70 2.66
C CYS A 45 -7.06 9.58 2.87
N ALA A 46 -6.89 9.16 4.12
CA ALA A 46 -5.92 8.12 4.46
C ALA A 46 -6.25 7.46 5.81
N PRO A 47 -5.97 6.17 6.00
CA PRO A 47 -5.94 5.55 7.31
C PRO A 47 -4.83 6.11 8.19
N LEU A 48 -4.93 5.89 9.50
CA LEU A 48 -3.91 6.33 10.48
C LEU A 48 -3.41 5.16 11.31
N ASP A 49 -2.10 5.13 11.54
CA ASP A 49 -1.48 4.33 12.58
C ASP A 49 -1.66 5.05 13.92
N LEU A 50 -2.41 4.43 14.83
CA LEU A 50 -2.75 5.02 16.13
C LEU A 50 -1.75 4.65 17.22
N LYS A 51 -0.66 3.92 16.91
CA LYS A 51 0.37 3.61 17.92
C LYS A 51 1.01 4.88 18.51
N PRO A 52 1.37 5.91 17.73
CA PRO A 52 1.79 7.18 18.30
C PRO A 52 0.62 7.86 19.03
N GLU A 53 0.82 8.15 20.31
CA GLU A 53 -0.18 8.83 21.14
C GLU A 53 -0.45 10.25 20.63
N ILE A 54 0.63 10.97 20.29
CA ILE A 54 0.57 12.32 19.74
C ILE A 54 0.09 12.26 18.29
N GLU A 55 -1.04 12.90 18.00
CA GLU A 55 -1.72 12.86 16.70
C GLU A 55 -0.82 13.31 15.54
N GLU A 56 -0.02 14.36 15.74
CA GLU A 56 0.90 14.88 14.73
C GLU A 56 2.02 13.89 14.35
N HIS A 57 2.33 12.93 15.23
CA HIS A 57 3.31 11.88 14.98
C HIS A 57 2.70 10.62 14.34
N ARG A 58 1.38 10.53 14.23
CA ARG A 58 0.71 9.40 13.57
C ARG A 58 1.08 9.36 12.11
N GLY A 59 1.48 8.19 11.65
CA GLY A 59 1.83 7.96 10.26
C GLY A 59 0.68 7.31 9.50
N SER A 60 0.92 7.07 8.21
CA SER A 60 0.07 6.22 7.38
C SER A 60 0.92 5.27 6.53
N TRP A 61 0.29 4.28 5.93
CA TRP A 61 0.93 3.32 5.01
C TRP A 61 0.37 3.41 3.59
N ILE A 62 -0.76 4.09 3.42
CA ILE A 62 -1.39 4.36 2.14
C ILE A 62 -2.24 5.62 2.28
N GLY A 63 -2.39 6.41 1.24
CA GLY A 63 -3.32 7.53 1.28
C GLY A 63 -3.26 8.37 0.03
N VAL A 64 -4.23 9.26 -0.08
CA VAL A 64 -4.38 10.15 -1.23
C VAL A 64 -4.85 11.52 -0.77
N ASN A 65 -4.50 12.55 -1.52
CA ASN A 65 -5.05 13.88 -1.30
C ASN A 65 -5.84 14.38 -2.53
N GLN A 66 -6.61 15.46 -2.36
CA GLN A 66 -7.48 16.00 -3.40
C GLN A 66 -6.72 16.45 -4.65
N GLN A 67 -5.42 16.78 -4.54
CA GLN A 67 -4.58 17.12 -5.68
C GLN A 67 -4.08 15.89 -6.45
N GLY A 68 -4.51 14.67 -6.11
CA GLY A 68 -4.12 13.44 -6.80
C GLY A 68 -2.74 12.91 -6.43
N ARG A 69 -2.15 13.38 -5.34
CA ARG A 69 -0.93 12.75 -4.79
C ARG A 69 -1.36 11.55 -3.97
N LEU A 70 -0.95 10.36 -4.40
CA LEU A 70 -1.19 9.11 -3.67
C LEU A 70 0.14 8.50 -3.27
N ALA A 71 0.22 7.90 -2.09
CA ALA A 71 1.39 7.16 -1.66
C ALA A 71 1.00 5.82 -1.05
N LEU A 72 1.89 4.83 -1.19
CA LEU A 72 1.83 3.58 -0.43
C LEU A 72 3.23 3.20 0.08
N LEU A 73 3.25 2.48 1.18
CA LEU A 73 4.47 2.07 1.88
C LEU A 73 4.37 0.58 2.27
N THR A 74 5.40 -0.20 1.92
CA THR A 74 5.64 -1.50 2.56
C THR A 74 6.94 -1.44 3.36
N ASN A 75 6.99 -2.11 4.51
CA ASN A 75 8.26 -2.31 5.20
C ASN A 75 9.16 -3.21 4.35
N TYR A 76 10.48 -3.07 4.41
CA TYR A 76 11.38 -4.06 3.84
C TYR A 76 11.61 -5.19 4.86
N ARG A 77 11.62 -6.45 4.42
CA ARG A 77 11.87 -7.60 5.30
C ARG A 77 13.36 -7.72 5.56
N GLU A 78 13.77 -7.53 6.80
CA GLU A 78 15.16 -7.63 7.24
C GLU A 78 15.38 -8.91 8.07
N LYS A 79 16.57 -9.51 7.96
CA LYS A 79 16.92 -10.71 8.76
C LYS A 79 17.20 -10.37 10.22
N ILE A 80 17.67 -9.15 10.48
CA ILE A 80 17.97 -8.63 11.81
C ILE A 80 17.16 -7.34 11.94
N PRO A 81 16.29 -7.22 12.96
CA PRO A 81 15.63 -5.95 13.26
C PRO A 81 16.70 -4.92 13.63
N HIS A 82 16.81 -3.84 12.87
CA HIS A 82 17.56 -2.67 13.29
C HIS A 82 16.60 -1.74 14.01
N HIS A 83 16.96 -1.25 15.20
CA HIS A 83 16.43 0.01 15.75
C HIS A 83 17.39 0.53 16.82
N ASP A 84 17.96 1.70 16.55
CA ASP A 84 18.12 2.83 17.48
C ASP A 84 18.02 4.12 16.61
N ASP A 85 17.33 5.15 17.11
CA ASP A 85 17.21 6.52 16.55
C ASP A 85 16.65 6.71 15.12
N LYS A 86 15.87 5.77 14.57
CA LYS A 86 15.25 5.91 13.24
C LYS A 86 13.90 6.62 13.27
N ILE A 87 13.61 7.40 12.23
CA ILE A 87 12.31 8.05 12.02
C ILE A 87 11.27 7.00 11.59
N SER A 88 10.04 7.12 12.09
CA SER A 88 8.92 6.29 11.66
C SER A 88 8.68 6.39 10.14
N ARG A 89 8.72 5.25 9.44
CA ARG A 89 8.43 5.16 8.00
C ARG A 89 7.03 5.65 7.63
N GLY A 90 6.06 5.56 8.55
CA GLY A 90 4.71 6.07 8.30
C GLY A 90 4.64 7.60 8.12
N ALA A 91 5.67 8.32 8.58
CA ALA A 91 5.81 9.76 8.32
C ALA A 91 6.05 10.06 6.83
N LEU A 92 6.69 9.15 6.09
CA LEU A 92 6.95 9.31 4.66
C LEU A 92 5.67 9.49 3.84
N VAL A 93 4.62 8.72 4.19
CA VAL A 93 3.30 8.81 3.55
C VAL A 93 2.58 10.06 4.05
N ARG A 94 2.52 10.27 5.38
CA ARG A 94 1.84 11.44 5.96
C ARG A 94 2.35 12.74 5.36
N ASP A 95 3.65 12.96 5.40
CA ASP A 95 4.23 14.25 5.02
C ASP A 95 4.19 14.48 3.51
N PHE A 96 4.09 13.44 2.70
CA PHE A 96 3.85 13.57 1.25
C PHE A 96 2.43 14.09 0.93
N LEU A 97 1.43 13.71 1.73
CA LEU A 97 0.03 14.02 1.47
C LEU A 97 -0.36 15.45 1.87
N LEU A 98 0.40 16.09 2.76
CA LEU A 98 0.18 17.47 3.20
C LEU A 98 0.24 18.46 2.04
N ASP A 99 -0.59 19.51 2.05
CA ASP A 99 -0.59 20.59 1.04
C ASP A 99 0.81 21.09 0.68
N ASN A 100 1.66 21.28 1.69
CA ASN A 100 3.08 21.58 1.53
C ASN A 100 3.93 20.39 2.02
N PRO A 101 4.29 19.45 1.12
CA PRO A 101 5.03 18.28 1.54
C PRO A 101 6.41 18.65 2.07
N ARG A 102 6.87 17.87 3.04
CA ARG A 102 8.17 18.06 3.69
C ARG A 102 8.80 16.71 3.96
N THR A 103 10.12 16.62 3.95
CA THR A 103 10.71 15.36 4.41
C THR A 103 10.74 15.33 5.94
N PRO A 104 10.50 14.16 6.56
CA PRO A 104 10.62 14.03 8.01
C PRO A 104 12.04 14.36 8.53
N GLY A 105 13.08 14.23 7.69
CA GLY A 105 14.47 14.58 8.03
C GLY A 105 14.77 16.08 8.05
N GLY A 106 13.78 16.93 7.73
CA GLY A 106 13.88 18.38 7.89
C GLY A 106 14.45 19.15 6.69
N GLN A 107 14.68 18.48 5.56
CA GLN A 107 15.04 19.19 4.32
C GLN A 107 13.82 19.83 3.65
N LEU A 108 14.02 21.08 3.23
CA LEU A 108 13.05 21.77 2.38
C LEU A 108 13.04 21.17 0.97
N LEU A 109 11.84 21.03 0.41
CA LEU A 109 11.68 20.75 -1.01
C LEU A 109 12.11 21.97 -1.83
N ASN A 110 12.86 21.74 -2.91
CA ASN A 110 13.24 22.80 -3.83
C ASN A 110 12.37 22.72 -5.09
N LEU A 111 11.22 23.42 -5.07
CA LEU A 111 10.27 23.43 -6.18
C LEU A 111 10.69 24.37 -7.32
N ASN A 112 11.87 24.99 -7.25
CA ASN A 112 12.38 25.86 -8.31
C ASN A 112 12.99 25.05 -9.48
N ASN A 113 12.97 23.71 -9.39
CA ASN A 113 13.41 22.81 -10.46
C ASN A 113 12.26 22.52 -11.44
N SER A 114 12.59 22.09 -12.66
CA SER A 114 11.62 21.66 -13.69
C SER A 114 10.92 20.33 -13.38
N ASP A 115 11.22 19.71 -12.24
CA ASP A 115 10.71 18.40 -11.87
C ASP A 115 9.34 18.49 -11.18
N SER A 116 8.53 17.42 -11.29
CA SER A 116 7.26 17.34 -10.56
C SER A 116 7.49 17.25 -9.04
N MET A 117 6.52 17.70 -8.26
CA MET A 117 6.50 17.58 -6.79
C MET A 117 6.79 16.14 -6.33
N VAL A 118 6.27 15.15 -7.06
CA VAL A 118 6.46 13.72 -6.77
C VAL A 118 7.94 13.32 -6.91
N MET A 119 8.59 13.73 -7.99
CA MET A 119 10.01 13.45 -8.23
C MET A 119 10.91 14.17 -7.23
N GLU A 120 10.62 15.44 -6.92
CA GLU A 120 11.39 16.20 -5.92
C GLU A 120 11.30 15.58 -4.54
N TYR A 121 10.10 15.20 -4.09
CA TYR A 121 9.92 14.50 -2.82
C TYR A 121 10.68 13.16 -2.83
N ALA A 122 10.58 12.39 -3.91
CA ALA A 122 11.28 11.11 -4.06
C ALA A 122 12.81 11.26 -3.96
N LYS A 123 13.39 12.25 -4.63
CA LYS A 123 14.84 12.56 -4.58
C LYS A 123 15.28 12.94 -3.17
N LYS A 124 14.48 13.71 -2.45
CA LYS A 124 14.79 14.10 -1.07
C LYS A 124 14.73 12.92 -0.11
N ILE A 125 13.69 12.09 -0.19
CA ILE A 125 13.65 10.83 0.55
C ILE A 125 14.83 9.93 0.20
N PHE A 126 15.23 9.88 -1.07
CA PHE A 126 16.41 9.12 -1.48
C PHE A 126 17.70 9.60 -0.84
N VAL A 127 17.91 10.91 -0.69
CA VAL A 127 19.07 11.47 0.03
C VAL A 127 19.03 11.13 1.52
N GLU A 128 17.86 11.21 2.15
CA GLU A 128 17.64 10.98 3.58
C GLU A 128 17.34 9.53 3.95
N ARG A 129 17.42 8.61 2.99
CA ARG A 129 16.91 7.24 3.09
C ARG A 129 17.49 6.43 4.26
N GLU A 130 18.68 6.79 4.73
CA GLU A 130 19.37 6.15 5.86
C GLU A 130 18.80 6.58 7.23
N LEU A 131 17.93 7.59 7.29
CA LEU A 131 17.23 8.00 8.53
C LEU A 131 16.09 7.03 8.91
N TYR A 132 15.78 6.07 8.04
CA TYR A 132 14.67 5.14 8.21
C TYR A 132 15.18 3.69 8.21
N ASP A 133 14.43 2.80 8.84
CA ASP A 133 14.60 1.35 8.64
C ASP A 133 14.21 0.93 7.24
N GLY A 134 14.42 -0.34 6.89
CA GLY A 134 14.15 -0.84 5.55
C GLY A 134 12.73 -0.52 5.08
N PHE A 135 12.58 0.15 3.93
CA PHE A 135 11.27 0.53 3.40
C PHE A 135 11.19 0.42 1.88
N ASN A 136 9.96 0.34 1.40
CA ASN A 136 9.57 0.59 0.02
C ASN A 136 8.49 1.68 0.03
N LEU A 137 8.68 2.73 -0.77
CA LEU A 137 7.74 3.83 -0.92
C LEU A 137 7.42 3.97 -2.41
N VAL A 138 6.13 4.00 -2.74
CA VAL A 138 5.68 4.34 -4.10
C VAL A 138 4.82 5.60 -4.01
N LEU A 139 5.20 6.61 -4.79
CA LEU A 139 4.55 7.90 -4.85
C LEU A 139 3.92 8.05 -6.23
N PHE A 140 2.66 8.44 -6.27
CA PHE A 140 1.88 8.55 -7.48
C PHE A 140 1.49 10.01 -7.70
N ASP A 141 1.63 10.46 -8.93
CA ASP A 141 0.93 11.62 -9.46
C ASP A 141 -0.25 11.09 -10.27
N LEU A 142 -1.47 11.41 -9.84
CA LEU A 142 -2.70 10.99 -10.52
C LEU A 142 -3.26 12.08 -11.43
N GLN A 143 -2.62 13.25 -11.52
CA GLN A 143 -3.03 14.31 -12.42
C GLN A 143 -3.07 13.78 -13.86
N PRO A 144 -4.17 14.03 -14.62
CA PRO A 144 -4.33 13.46 -15.94
C PRO A 144 -3.15 13.80 -16.88
N GLU A 145 -2.59 14.99 -16.81
CA GLU A 145 -1.55 15.47 -17.72
C GLU A 145 -0.18 14.85 -17.43
N HIS A 146 0.06 14.42 -16.19
CA HIS A 146 1.39 14.05 -15.68
C HIS A 146 1.38 12.74 -14.88
N MET A 147 0.44 11.86 -15.19
CA MET A 147 0.24 10.61 -14.46
C MET A 147 1.53 9.77 -14.41
N THR A 148 2.05 9.53 -13.20
CA THR A 148 3.31 8.80 -13.01
C THR A 148 3.36 8.13 -11.65
N ALA A 149 4.24 7.15 -11.51
CA ALA A 149 4.60 6.56 -10.23
C ALA A 149 6.12 6.57 -10.05
N VAL A 150 6.60 6.89 -8.86
CA VAL A 150 8.02 6.92 -8.49
C VAL A 150 8.24 6.02 -7.29
N TYR A 151 9.13 5.04 -7.44
CA TYR A 151 9.53 4.11 -6.41
C TYR A 151 10.83 4.56 -5.74
N VAL A 152 10.85 4.52 -4.41
CA VAL A 152 12.01 4.81 -3.57
C VAL A 152 12.18 3.71 -2.52
N THR A 153 13.40 3.22 -2.35
CA THR A 153 13.76 2.32 -1.23
C THR A 153 15.17 2.62 -0.76
N ASN A 154 15.42 2.36 0.52
CA ASN A 154 16.76 2.38 1.13
C ASN A 154 17.46 1.01 1.09
N ARG A 155 16.96 0.05 0.30
CA ARG A 155 17.58 -1.26 0.11
C ARG A 155 17.79 -1.51 -1.38
N GLY A 156 19.00 -1.93 -1.75
CA GLY A 156 19.35 -2.32 -3.12
C GLY A 156 18.95 -3.75 -3.46
N ASP A 157 19.13 -4.13 -4.73
CA ASP A 157 18.74 -5.43 -5.30
C ASP A 157 19.39 -6.65 -4.60
N ASP A 158 20.48 -6.47 -3.86
CA ASP A 158 21.15 -7.53 -3.12
C ASP A 158 20.53 -7.84 -1.75
N GLY A 159 19.56 -7.03 -1.31
CA GLY A 159 18.90 -7.14 -0.02
C GLY A 159 19.83 -7.04 1.20
N LYS A 160 21.07 -6.55 1.00
CA LYS A 160 22.13 -6.45 2.03
C LYS A 160 22.44 -5.01 2.41
N GLY A 161 21.50 -4.08 2.17
CA GLY A 161 21.67 -2.67 2.52
C GLY A 161 22.51 -1.88 1.52
N GLY A 162 22.65 -2.37 0.27
CA GLY A 162 23.28 -1.62 -0.82
C GLY A 162 22.54 -0.33 -1.19
N ARG A 163 23.24 0.57 -1.90
CA ARG A 163 22.79 1.88 -2.45
C ARG A 163 21.32 1.75 -2.88
N GLY A 164 20.39 2.36 -2.13
CA GLY A 164 18.95 2.24 -2.38
C GLY A 164 18.55 2.52 -3.83
N LEU A 165 17.26 2.35 -4.15
CA LEU A 165 16.75 2.56 -5.51
C LEU A 165 15.83 3.77 -5.56
N LEU A 166 15.93 4.54 -6.64
CA LEU A 166 15.00 5.57 -7.06
C LEU A 166 14.66 5.31 -8.53
N ARG A 167 13.39 5.04 -8.83
CA ARG A 167 12.97 4.64 -10.18
C ARG A 167 11.60 5.19 -10.54
N VAL A 168 11.48 5.76 -11.74
CA VAL A 168 10.16 6.03 -12.33
C VAL A 168 9.56 4.73 -12.86
N LEU A 169 8.33 4.43 -12.46
CA LEU A 169 7.60 3.25 -12.85
C LEU A 169 6.66 3.60 -14.02
N ASN A 170 7.20 3.48 -15.23
CA ASN A 170 6.42 3.63 -16.45
C ASN A 170 6.07 2.25 -17.00
N ASN A 171 5.00 1.64 -16.48
CA ASN A 171 4.45 0.45 -17.13
C ASN A 171 2.92 0.42 -17.01
N ASP A 172 2.26 0.10 -18.13
CA ASP A 172 0.81 -0.03 -18.25
C ASP A 172 0.31 -1.42 -17.82
N SER A 173 1.18 -2.25 -17.25
CA SER A 173 0.88 -3.59 -16.76
C SER A 173 0.69 -3.59 -15.24
N VAL A 174 0.19 -4.72 -14.71
CA VAL A 174 0.06 -4.84 -13.26
C VAL A 174 1.45 -4.95 -12.64
N THR A 175 1.73 -4.09 -11.68
CA THR A 175 2.91 -4.13 -10.81
C THR A 175 2.52 -4.72 -9.46
N GLY A 176 3.43 -5.45 -8.82
CA GLY A 176 3.24 -6.03 -7.50
C GLY A 176 4.43 -5.75 -6.61
N LEU A 177 4.19 -5.43 -5.35
CA LEU A 177 5.21 -5.11 -4.36
C LEU A 177 4.84 -5.75 -3.02
N SER A 178 5.83 -6.40 -2.39
CA SER A 178 5.72 -6.94 -1.04
C SER A 178 6.83 -6.34 -0.17
N ASN A 179 7.20 -6.98 0.94
CA ASN A 179 8.28 -6.55 1.81
C ASN A 179 9.69 -6.86 1.24
N SER A 180 9.91 -6.64 -0.06
CA SER A 180 11.20 -6.77 -0.75
C SER A 180 11.31 -5.70 -1.85
N THR A 181 12.38 -5.70 -2.65
CA THR A 181 12.50 -4.80 -3.80
C THR A 181 11.42 -5.08 -4.85
N ILE A 182 11.07 -4.07 -5.64
CA ILE A 182 9.95 -4.13 -6.61
C ILE A 182 10.10 -5.19 -7.71
N ASP A 183 11.33 -5.60 -8.04
CA ASP A 183 11.62 -6.61 -9.06
C ASP A 183 11.86 -8.01 -8.47
N ASP A 184 11.64 -8.20 -7.16
CA ASP A 184 11.88 -9.49 -6.50
C ASP A 184 10.82 -10.53 -6.88
N ILE A 185 11.17 -11.38 -7.84
CA ILE A 185 10.33 -12.48 -8.32
C ILE A 185 10.32 -13.71 -7.39
N SER A 186 11.10 -13.70 -6.30
CA SER A 186 11.19 -14.85 -5.37
C SER A 186 9.97 -15.01 -4.47
N TRP A 187 8.99 -14.12 -4.55
CA TRP A 187 7.77 -14.13 -3.73
C TRP A 187 6.58 -14.69 -4.52
N PRO A 188 6.14 -15.93 -4.27
CA PRO A 188 5.08 -16.57 -5.05
C PRO A 188 3.77 -15.79 -5.02
N LYS A 189 3.40 -15.21 -3.88
CA LYS A 189 2.20 -14.36 -3.76
C LYS A 189 2.18 -13.17 -4.72
N VAL A 190 3.35 -12.58 -5.00
CA VAL A 190 3.47 -11.43 -5.91
C VAL A 190 3.26 -11.90 -7.34
N ARG A 191 3.90 -13.01 -7.74
CA ARG A 191 3.72 -13.59 -9.08
C ARG A 191 2.28 -14.01 -9.33
N HIS A 192 1.69 -14.75 -8.39
CA HIS A 192 0.29 -15.20 -8.44
C HIS A 192 -0.69 -14.03 -8.54
N GLY A 193 -0.56 -13.05 -7.64
CA GLY A 193 -1.47 -11.91 -7.62
C GLY A 193 -1.40 -11.07 -8.89
N LYS A 194 -0.22 -10.80 -9.46
CA LYS A 194 -0.10 -10.04 -10.73
C LYS A 194 -0.90 -10.68 -11.88
N VAL A 195 -0.87 -12.02 -11.97
CA VAL A 195 -1.64 -12.77 -12.97
C VAL A 195 -3.13 -12.65 -12.70
N ARG A 196 -3.57 -12.97 -11.47
CA ARG A 196 -4.99 -12.93 -11.11
C ARG A 196 -5.62 -11.55 -11.23
N VAL A 197 -4.91 -10.48 -10.89
CA VAL A 197 -5.39 -9.10 -11.07
C VAL A 197 -5.64 -8.81 -12.54
N SER A 198 -4.72 -9.21 -13.42
CA SER A 198 -4.88 -9.01 -14.87
C SER A 198 -6.09 -9.76 -15.41
N GLU A 199 -6.35 -10.97 -14.92
CA GLU A 199 -7.52 -11.78 -15.30
C GLU A 199 -8.82 -11.13 -14.80
N ILE A 200 -8.90 -10.75 -13.53
CA ILE A 200 -10.08 -10.08 -12.95
C ILE A 200 -10.43 -8.79 -13.71
N LEU A 201 -9.43 -7.96 -14.02
CA LEU A 201 -9.65 -6.70 -14.75
C LEU A 201 -10.16 -6.92 -16.17
N ASN A 202 -9.79 -8.03 -16.82
CA ASN A 202 -10.31 -8.40 -18.13
C ASN A 202 -11.72 -9.00 -18.06
N GLU A 203 -12.00 -9.82 -17.04
CA GLU A 203 -13.29 -10.48 -16.81
C GLU A 203 -14.40 -9.48 -16.42
N CYS A 204 -14.06 -8.42 -15.68
CA CYS A 204 -15.03 -7.46 -15.16
C CYS A 204 -15.41 -6.34 -16.14
N ILE A 205 -14.90 -6.31 -17.37
CA ILE A 205 -15.21 -5.26 -18.34
C ILE A 205 -16.71 -5.31 -18.71
N ASP A 206 -17.47 -4.31 -18.29
CA ASP A 206 -18.87 -4.09 -18.68
C ASP A 206 -18.99 -2.73 -19.36
N LYS A 207 -19.07 -2.74 -20.70
CA LYS A 207 -19.12 -1.52 -21.52
C LYS A 207 -20.42 -0.74 -21.40
N VAL A 208 -21.41 -1.27 -20.67
CA VAL A 208 -22.77 -0.70 -20.61
C VAL A 208 -23.06 -0.10 -19.24
N ASN A 209 -22.54 -0.70 -18.16
CA ASN A 209 -22.86 -0.26 -16.79
C ASN A 209 -21.59 -0.16 -15.93
N THR A 210 -21.06 1.05 -15.82
CA THR A 210 -19.84 1.35 -15.04
C THR A 210 -20.02 1.08 -13.55
N ASP A 211 -21.18 1.37 -12.96
CA ASP A 211 -21.42 1.12 -11.54
C ASP A 211 -21.45 -0.39 -11.21
N LYS A 212 -22.00 -1.19 -12.12
CA LYS A 212 -21.99 -2.65 -12.01
C LYS A 212 -20.58 -3.20 -12.19
N GLN A 213 -19.83 -2.69 -13.17
CA GLN A 213 -18.43 -3.03 -13.38
C GLN A 213 -17.59 -2.70 -12.14
N ASP A 214 -17.74 -1.50 -11.57
CA ASP A 214 -16.98 -1.07 -10.38
C ASP A 214 -17.26 -2.02 -9.21
N LYS A 215 -18.53 -2.40 -8.98
CA LYS A 215 -18.90 -3.40 -7.95
C LYS A 215 -18.27 -4.77 -8.20
N GLN A 216 -18.37 -5.30 -9.41
CA GLN A 216 -17.80 -6.62 -9.77
C GLN A 216 -16.27 -6.61 -9.63
N THR A 217 -15.64 -5.52 -10.08
CA THR A 217 -14.18 -5.33 -9.97
C THR A 217 -13.77 -5.28 -8.50
N ILE A 218 -14.44 -4.49 -7.66
CA ILE A 218 -14.16 -4.42 -6.21
C ILE A 218 -14.32 -5.80 -5.58
N THR A 219 -15.41 -6.52 -5.87
CA THR A 219 -15.65 -7.86 -5.34
C THR A 219 -14.52 -8.83 -5.70
N GLY A 220 -14.19 -8.96 -7.00
CA GLY A 220 -13.15 -9.89 -7.45
C GLY A 220 -11.76 -9.54 -6.90
N LEU A 221 -11.43 -8.26 -6.82
CA LEU A 221 -10.15 -7.83 -6.24
C LEU A 221 -10.12 -8.06 -4.72
N MET A 222 -11.21 -7.80 -3.99
CA MET A 222 -11.30 -8.09 -2.55
C MET A 222 -11.19 -9.60 -2.27
N GLU A 223 -11.81 -10.44 -3.10
CA GLU A 223 -11.70 -11.90 -3.00
C GLU A 223 -10.26 -12.37 -3.22
N LEU A 224 -9.57 -11.85 -4.25
CA LEU A 224 -8.15 -12.14 -4.45
C LEU A 224 -7.29 -11.69 -3.27
N MET A 225 -7.54 -10.50 -2.72
CA MET A 225 -6.80 -10.00 -1.57
C MET A 225 -7.07 -10.80 -0.29
N ARG A 226 -8.08 -11.67 -0.28
CA ARG A 226 -8.39 -12.64 0.79
C ARG A 226 -7.85 -14.04 0.53
N ASP A 227 -7.12 -14.25 -0.58
CA ASP A 227 -6.56 -15.54 -0.94
C ASP A 227 -5.47 -15.99 0.07
N THR A 228 -5.80 -17.03 0.84
CA THR A 228 -4.89 -17.66 1.81
C THR A 228 -4.01 -18.74 1.20
N SER A 229 -4.22 -19.11 -0.06
CA SER A 229 -3.48 -20.20 -0.71
C SER A 229 -1.97 -19.99 -0.60
N PRO A 230 -1.18 -21.05 -0.37
CA PRO A 230 -1.58 -22.46 -0.27
C PRO A 230 -2.14 -22.87 1.11
N PHE A 231 -2.32 -21.94 2.03
CA PHE A 231 -2.81 -22.20 3.39
C PHE A 231 -4.33 -22.24 3.47
N ASN A 232 -4.82 -22.93 4.49
CA ASN A 232 -6.24 -23.04 4.81
C ASN A 232 -6.43 -23.16 6.34
N GLN A 233 -7.63 -23.48 6.80
CA GLN A 233 -7.91 -23.61 8.24
C GLN A 233 -7.13 -24.74 8.94
N GLU A 234 -6.70 -25.76 8.20
CA GLU A 234 -5.95 -26.91 8.71
C GLU A 234 -4.43 -26.73 8.55
N ILE A 235 -4.01 -26.09 7.47
CA ILE A 235 -2.61 -25.86 7.11
C ILE A 235 -2.32 -24.37 7.24
N LEU A 236 -1.88 -23.95 8.43
CA LEU A 236 -1.48 -22.57 8.70
C LEU A 236 0.04 -22.36 8.45
N PRO A 237 0.46 -21.12 8.15
CA PRO A 237 1.88 -20.76 8.17
C PRO A 237 2.53 -21.13 9.51
N GLN A 238 3.72 -21.75 9.46
CA GLN A 238 4.45 -22.21 10.66
C GLN A 238 5.69 -21.36 10.95
N GLN A 239 6.24 -20.69 9.94
CA GLN A 239 7.38 -19.80 10.07
C GLN A 239 7.15 -18.51 9.28
N VAL A 240 7.95 -17.48 9.57
CA VAL A 240 7.81 -16.18 8.92
C VAL A 240 8.10 -16.21 7.42
N ASP A 241 8.92 -17.15 6.94
CA ASP A 241 9.18 -17.28 5.50
C ASP A 241 7.95 -17.76 4.71
N ASP A 242 7.06 -18.54 5.35
CA ASP A 242 5.82 -19.05 4.75
C ASP A 242 4.86 -17.90 4.35
N LEU A 243 4.98 -16.73 4.97
CA LEU A 243 4.17 -15.54 4.68
C LEU A 243 4.44 -14.91 3.30
N LYS A 244 5.45 -15.42 2.58
CA LYS A 244 5.72 -15.07 1.18
C LYS A 244 4.79 -15.81 0.20
N GLU A 245 4.15 -16.88 0.66
CA GLU A 245 3.34 -17.75 -0.20
C GLU A 245 1.91 -17.22 -0.39
N CYS A 246 1.31 -16.62 0.65
CA CYS A 246 -0.09 -16.17 0.61
C CYS A 246 -0.27 -14.64 0.55
N ILE A 247 -1.32 -14.20 -0.14
CA ILE A 247 -1.71 -12.79 -0.25
C ILE A 247 -2.36 -12.31 1.05
N PHE A 248 -3.28 -13.11 1.58
CA PHE A 248 -3.92 -12.90 2.88
C PHE A 248 -3.24 -13.72 3.95
N VAL A 249 -2.70 -13.05 4.96
CA VAL A 249 -2.14 -13.72 6.13
C VAL A 249 -3.26 -13.92 7.13
N PRO A 250 -3.71 -15.17 7.39
CA PRO A 250 -4.73 -15.42 8.40
C PRO A 250 -4.25 -14.94 9.76
N ARG A 251 -5.16 -14.73 10.71
CA ARG A 251 -4.77 -14.34 12.07
C ARG A 251 -3.96 -15.46 12.72
N LEU A 252 -2.70 -15.19 13.04
CA LEU A 252 -1.76 -16.11 13.68
C LEU A 252 -1.60 -15.69 15.15
N SER A 253 -1.61 -16.66 16.06
CA SER A 253 -1.44 -16.45 17.50
C SER A 253 -0.45 -17.49 18.05
N GLY A 254 0.54 -17.06 18.84
CA GLY A 254 1.35 -17.92 19.72
C GLY A 254 2.29 -18.97 19.10
N ASN A 255 2.12 -19.39 17.84
CA ASN A 255 2.83 -20.56 17.28
C ASN A 255 3.96 -20.23 16.29
N ILE A 256 4.17 -18.97 15.92
CA ILE A 256 5.34 -18.55 15.11
C ILE A 256 6.32 -17.83 16.02
N LYS A 257 7.56 -18.33 16.11
CA LYS A 257 8.66 -17.90 17.01
C LYS A 257 9.02 -16.39 17.05
N ILE A 258 8.36 -15.54 16.25
CA ILE A 258 8.58 -14.07 16.20
C ILE A 258 7.44 -13.31 16.91
N LEU A 259 6.35 -13.98 17.28
CA LEU A 259 5.20 -13.36 17.94
C LEU A 259 5.36 -13.51 19.46
N ALA A 260 5.81 -12.46 20.13
CA ALA A 260 5.98 -12.41 21.59
C ALA A 260 4.61 -12.35 22.31
N ASN A 261 3.77 -13.38 22.13
CA ASN A 261 2.37 -13.47 22.58
C ASN A 261 1.38 -12.48 21.91
N GLU A 262 1.81 -11.81 20.86
CA GLU A 262 0.95 -10.92 20.04
C GLU A 262 0.33 -11.69 18.86
N SER A 263 -0.80 -11.20 18.35
CA SER A 263 -1.44 -11.77 17.18
C SER A 263 -1.04 -11.01 15.91
N TYR A 264 -0.72 -11.70 14.83
CA TYR A 264 -0.29 -11.08 13.56
C TYR A 264 -1.11 -11.59 12.39
N GLY A 265 -1.38 -10.73 11.42
CA GLY A 265 -2.01 -11.12 10.16
C GLY A 265 -2.47 -9.91 9.35
N THR A 266 -3.24 -10.16 8.29
CA THR A 266 -3.85 -9.10 7.50
C THR A 266 -4.91 -8.38 8.34
N ARG A 267 -4.64 -7.11 8.65
CA ARG A 267 -5.52 -6.25 9.45
C ARG A 267 -6.51 -5.48 8.63
N SER A 268 -6.14 -5.12 7.40
CA SER A 268 -7.00 -4.37 6.51
C SER A 268 -6.66 -4.65 5.06
N THR A 269 -7.70 -4.71 4.23
CA THR A 269 -7.60 -4.78 2.77
C THR A 269 -8.23 -3.53 2.19
N ASN A 270 -7.56 -2.92 1.22
CA ASN A 270 -8.04 -1.72 0.54
C ASN A 270 -8.01 -1.96 -0.97
N VAL A 271 -9.03 -1.46 -1.67
CA VAL A 271 -9.11 -1.41 -3.14
C VAL A 271 -9.46 0.02 -3.53
N LEU A 272 -8.62 0.62 -4.38
CA LEU A 272 -8.75 1.98 -4.89
C LEU A 272 -8.93 1.91 -6.40
N LEU A 273 -10.05 2.43 -6.90
CA LEU A 273 -10.37 2.52 -8.33
C LEU A 273 -10.52 3.99 -8.71
N LEU A 274 -9.67 4.49 -9.60
CA LEU A 274 -9.80 5.83 -10.17
C LEU A 274 -10.40 5.72 -11.57
N ARG A 275 -11.56 6.32 -11.76
CA ARG A 275 -12.16 6.56 -13.07
C ARG A 275 -12.35 8.06 -13.21
N GLU A 276 -11.77 8.64 -14.26
CA GLU A 276 -11.71 10.10 -14.43
C GLU A 276 -11.12 10.76 -13.18
N SER A 277 -11.90 11.54 -12.44
CA SER A 277 -11.52 12.17 -11.16
C SER A 277 -12.21 11.59 -9.93
N LYS A 278 -13.05 10.57 -10.13
CA LYS A 278 -13.77 9.87 -9.07
C LYS A 278 -12.93 8.71 -8.55
N LEU A 279 -12.41 8.84 -7.33
CA LEU A 279 -11.74 7.76 -6.64
C LEU A 279 -12.72 7.01 -5.74
N THR A 280 -12.96 5.74 -6.06
CA THR A 280 -13.68 4.81 -5.19
C THR A 280 -12.70 4.09 -4.30
N ILE A 281 -12.93 4.14 -2.98
CA ILE A 281 -12.12 3.44 -1.98
C ILE A 281 -13.02 2.42 -1.30
N ALA A 282 -12.70 1.14 -1.46
CA ALA A 282 -13.31 0.06 -0.72
C ALA A 282 -12.33 -0.44 0.35
N GLU A 283 -12.79 -0.57 1.58
CA GLU A 283 -11.98 -1.02 2.71
C GLU A 283 -12.67 -2.17 3.45
N CYS A 284 -11.88 -3.14 3.89
CA CYS A 284 -12.30 -4.17 4.81
C CYS A 284 -11.33 -4.20 5.99
N ASN A 285 -11.84 -4.15 7.22
CA ASN A 285 -11.04 -4.15 8.45
C ASN A 285 -11.29 -5.42 9.25
N TYR A 286 -10.21 -6.14 9.58
CA TYR A 286 -10.24 -7.43 10.24
C TYR A 286 -9.89 -7.35 11.74
N ALA A 287 -9.66 -6.16 12.29
CA ALA A 287 -9.21 -5.98 13.68
C ALA A 287 -10.18 -6.57 14.72
N ASN A 288 -11.48 -6.49 14.45
CA ASN A 288 -12.54 -6.98 15.35
C ASN A 288 -13.04 -8.40 14.99
N GLY A 289 -12.48 -9.03 13.95
CA GLY A 289 -12.85 -10.39 13.56
C GLY A 289 -12.49 -11.38 14.66
N LYS A 290 -13.51 -12.06 15.20
CA LYS A 290 -13.32 -13.17 16.14
C LYS A 290 -12.81 -14.37 15.35
N VAL A 291 -11.61 -14.83 15.69
CA VAL A 291 -11.10 -16.17 15.38
C VAL A 291 -10.79 -16.43 13.88
N HIS A 292 -9.88 -17.38 13.68
CA HIS A 292 -9.25 -17.79 12.42
C HIS A 292 -10.23 -17.83 11.22
N CYS A 293 -9.84 -17.12 10.15
CA CYS A 293 -10.43 -17.23 8.81
C CYS A 293 -11.90 -16.79 8.64
N GLU A 294 -12.48 -15.98 9.54
CA GLU A 294 -13.80 -15.39 9.27
C GLU A 294 -13.70 -14.26 8.22
N THR A 295 -14.09 -14.59 6.98
CA THR A 295 -14.14 -13.70 5.81
C THR A 295 -15.34 -12.72 5.82
N ASN A 296 -16.10 -12.66 6.92
CA ASN A 296 -17.37 -11.94 7.04
C ASN A 296 -17.23 -10.45 7.42
N ALA A 297 -16.06 -9.84 7.21
CA ALA A 297 -15.93 -8.41 7.44
C ALA A 297 -16.60 -7.63 6.29
N ASP A 298 -17.55 -6.77 6.66
CA ASP A 298 -18.26 -5.88 5.75
C ASP A 298 -17.26 -4.98 5.01
N THR A 299 -17.44 -4.87 3.70
CA THR A 299 -16.65 -3.94 2.88
C THR A 299 -17.31 -2.58 2.91
N SER A 300 -16.66 -1.60 3.52
CA SER A 300 -17.08 -0.20 3.44
C SER A 300 -16.65 0.37 2.09
N ILE A 301 -17.46 1.25 1.52
CA ILE A 301 -17.15 1.94 0.27
C ILE A 301 -17.33 3.44 0.50
N MET A 302 -16.32 4.23 0.14
CA MET A 302 -16.39 5.68 0.12
C MET A 302 -15.94 6.23 -1.23
N GLN A 303 -16.41 7.44 -1.52
CA GLN A 303 -16.05 8.20 -2.71
C GLN A 303 -15.21 9.40 -2.29
N PHE A 304 -14.13 9.65 -3.02
CA PHE A 304 -13.25 10.78 -2.82
C PHE A 304 -13.00 11.44 -4.18
N ASN A 305 -13.42 12.70 -4.33
CA ASN A 305 -13.27 13.41 -5.59
C ASN A 305 -11.91 14.12 -5.60
N LEU A 306 -11.13 13.88 -6.65
CA LEU A 306 -9.92 14.64 -6.93
C LEU A 306 -10.31 15.97 -7.59
N SER A 307 -9.46 16.99 -7.46
CA SER A 307 -9.76 18.36 -7.86
C SER A 307 -9.55 18.68 -9.35
N PHE A 308 -9.34 17.67 -10.19
CA PHE A 308 -9.12 17.79 -11.64
C PHE A 308 -10.23 17.11 -12.44
#